data_AF-A0A090RY23-F1
#
_entry.id   AF-A0A090RY23-F1
#
_cell.length_a   1.000
_cell.length_b   1.000
_cell.length_c   1.000
_cell.angle_alpha   90.00
_cell.angle_beta   90.00
_cell.angle_gamma   90.00
#
_symmetry.space_group_name_H-M   'P 1'
#
loop_
_entity.id
_entity.type
_entity.pdbx_description
1 polymer ?
#
loop_
_entity_poly.entity_id
_entity_poly.type
_entity_poly.pdbx_seq_one_letter_code
_entity_poly.pdbx_strand_id
1 'polypeptide(L)'
;MSLYSAGTNYQDGVIEYDLFYNTNDFEGYYYLASTFSPDSYDGQRDSFLGLYRDESNPIAVEKGQCSNHTQTCYNHCGSLHKQFVIAPGEEVRFAYVLGIGKGNGERLRQKYQDLTEVDAAFDAIKAH
;
A
#
# COMPACT_ATOMS: atom_id res chain seq x y z
N MET A 1 -14.43 -9.22 11.15
CA MET A 1 -14.93 -8.52 9.94
C MET A 1 -15.64 -9.54 9.06
N SER A 2 -16.79 -9.18 8.48
CA SER A 2 -17.51 -10.05 7.55
C SER A 2 -16.72 -10.13 6.23
N LEU A 3 -16.70 -11.30 5.58
CA LEU A 3 -15.98 -11.47 4.30
C LEU A 3 -16.65 -10.72 3.14
N TYR A 4 -17.72 -9.96 3.36
CA TYR A 4 -18.43 -9.23 2.30
C TYR A 4 -18.57 -7.73 2.60
N SER A 5 -17.89 -7.24 3.65
CA SER A 5 -18.05 -5.85 4.12
C SER A 5 -17.01 -4.89 3.56
N ALA A 6 -16.12 -5.34 2.66
CA ALA A 6 -15.06 -4.51 2.14
C ALA A 6 -14.59 -4.93 0.74
N GLY A 7 -13.84 -4.05 0.08
CA GLY A 7 -13.19 -4.28 -1.20
C GLY A 7 -11.85 -3.57 -1.31
N THR A 8 -11.02 -3.98 -2.26
CA THR A 8 -9.85 -3.21 -2.70
C THR A 8 -9.97 -2.78 -4.15
N ASN A 9 -9.40 -1.62 -4.46
CA ASN A 9 -9.16 -1.14 -5.83
C ASN A 9 -7.74 -0.57 -5.91
N TYR A 10 -7.14 -0.61 -7.10
CA TYR A 10 -5.80 -0.08 -7.33
C TYR A 10 -5.82 1.08 -8.33
N GLN A 11 -5.09 2.15 -8.01
CA GLN A 11 -4.85 3.26 -8.92
C GLN A 11 -3.47 3.88 -8.65
N ASP A 12 -2.60 3.90 -9.66
CA ASP A 12 -1.35 4.68 -9.70
C ASP A 12 -0.54 4.68 -8.38
N GLY A 13 -0.20 3.51 -7.85
CA GLY A 13 0.57 3.40 -6.60
C GLY A 13 -0.23 3.59 -5.33
N VAL A 14 -1.56 3.48 -5.39
CA VAL A 14 -2.48 3.46 -4.25
C VAL A 14 -3.36 2.22 -4.33
N ILE A 15 -3.35 1.41 -3.28
CA ILE A 15 -4.43 0.45 -3.00
C ILE A 15 -5.40 1.16 -2.07
N GLU A 16 -6.62 1.41 -2.55
CA GLU A 16 -7.72 1.91 -1.74
C GLU A 16 -8.53 0.73 -1.19
N TYR A 17 -8.87 0.80 0.09
CA TYR A 17 -9.64 -0.20 0.83
C TYR A 17 -10.98 0.41 1.25
N ASP A 18 -12.05 -0.07 0.64
CA ASP A 18 -13.42 0.40 0.85
C ASP A 18 -14.09 -0.44 1.95
N LEU A 19 -14.48 0.20 3.06
CA LEU A 19 -15.40 -0.37 4.05
C LEU A 19 -16.83 -0.17 3.56
N PHE A 20 -17.29 -1.03 2.65
CA PHE A 20 -18.52 -0.87 1.87
C PHE A 20 -19.80 -0.47 2.66
N TYR A 21 -19.91 -0.84 3.93
CA TYR A 21 -21.06 -0.47 4.78
C TYR A 21 -20.94 0.89 5.47
N ASN A 22 -19.76 1.50 5.45
CA ASN A 22 -19.52 2.85 5.95
C ASN A 22 -19.56 3.83 4.78
N THR A 23 -20.65 4.59 4.69
CA THR A 23 -20.86 5.56 3.61
C THR A 23 -20.05 6.85 3.76
N ASN A 24 -19.25 6.99 4.83
CA ASN A 24 -18.41 8.15 5.07
C ASN A 24 -17.13 8.06 4.22
N ASP A 25 -16.89 9.05 3.35
CA ASP A 25 -15.71 9.05 2.46
C ASP A 25 -14.36 9.21 3.18
N PHE A 26 -14.36 9.64 4.43
CA PHE A 26 -13.16 9.67 5.27
C PHE A 26 -13.02 8.35 6.03
N GLU A 27 -13.92 8.06 6.96
CA GLU A 27 -13.82 6.92 7.87
C GLU A 27 -14.08 5.57 7.20
N GLY A 28 -14.80 5.55 6.08
CA GLY A 28 -15.12 4.36 5.31
C GLY A 28 -14.01 3.91 4.37
N TYR A 29 -12.90 4.63 4.29
CA TYR A 29 -11.83 4.33 3.34
C TYR A 29 -10.48 4.31 4.02
N TYR A 30 -9.72 3.25 3.81
CA TYR A 30 -8.30 3.21 4.12
C TYR A 30 -7.49 3.15 2.82
N TYR A 31 -6.19 3.37 2.90
CA TYR A 31 -5.32 3.14 1.76
C TYR A 31 -3.92 2.71 2.20
N LEU A 32 -3.23 2.01 1.29
CA LEU A 32 -1.78 1.85 1.31
C LEU A 32 -1.24 2.39 0.00
N ALA A 33 -0.36 3.39 0.07
CA ALA A 33 0.22 4.06 -1.07
C ALA A 33 1.76 3.96 -1.08
N SER A 34 2.37 4.05 -2.25
CA SER A 34 3.83 4.14 -2.44
C SER A 34 4.21 5.44 -3.14
N THR A 35 5.33 6.06 -2.73
CA THR A 35 5.85 7.25 -3.43
C THR A 35 6.42 6.91 -4.80
N PHE A 36 6.94 5.68 -4.99
CA PHE A 36 7.31 5.14 -6.28
C PHE A 36 6.08 4.70 -7.10
N SER A 37 6.27 4.44 -8.39
CA SER A 37 5.28 3.79 -9.28
C SER A 37 5.49 2.27 -9.27
N PRO A 38 4.58 1.47 -8.67
CA PRO A 38 4.77 0.02 -8.50
C PRO A 38 4.92 -0.74 -9.82
N ASP A 39 5.71 -1.81 -9.80
CA ASP A 39 5.79 -2.79 -10.88
C ASP A 39 4.70 -3.85 -10.78
N SER A 40 4.23 -4.13 -9.55
CA SER A 40 3.07 -4.98 -9.28
C SER A 40 2.47 -4.69 -7.91
N TYR A 41 1.26 -5.20 -7.66
CA TYR A 41 0.52 -4.98 -6.43
C TYR A 41 -0.36 -6.18 -6.05
N ASP A 42 -0.81 -6.26 -4.80
CA ASP A 42 -1.89 -7.16 -4.38
C ASP A 42 -2.75 -6.50 -3.30
N GLY A 43 -4.06 -6.45 -3.56
CA GLY A 43 -5.11 -6.05 -2.64
C GLY A 43 -5.79 -7.21 -1.92
N GLN A 44 -5.50 -8.45 -2.31
CA GLN A 44 -6.06 -9.68 -1.72
C GLN A 44 -4.99 -10.43 -0.94
N ARG A 45 -5.23 -10.62 0.37
CA ARG A 45 -4.27 -11.25 1.28
C ARG A 45 -3.93 -12.68 0.86
N ASP A 46 -4.94 -13.44 0.47
CA ASP A 46 -4.75 -14.86 0.13
C ASP A 46 -3.96 -15.04 -1.19
N SER A 47 -3.99 -14.04 -2.09
CA SER A 47 -3.15 -14.00 -3.29
C SER A 47 -1.71 -13.60 -2.98
N PHE A 48 -1.51 -12.62 -2.10
CA PHE A 48 -0.19 -12.17 -1.67
C PHE A 48 0.56 -13.22 -0.84
N LEU A 49 -0.11 -13.79 0.18
CA LEU A 49 0.47 -14.81 1.05
C LEU A 49 0.54 -16.17 0.34
N GLY A 50 -0.53 -16.56 -0.34
CA GLY A 50 -0.66 -17.89 -0.96
C GLY A 50 -1.21 -18.95 -0.01
N LEU A 51 -1.69 -20.06 -0.59
CA LEU A 51 -2.30 -21.15 0.15
C LEU A 51 -1.26 -21.88 1.03
N TYR A 52 -1.65 -22.20 2.27
CA TYR A 52 -0.77 -22.85 3.27
C TYR A 52 0.55 -22.09 3.54
N ARG A 53 0.49 -20.77 3.42
CA ARG A 53 1.58 -19.83 3.71
C ARG A 53 1.08 -18.76 4.66
N ASP A 54 2.01 -18.04 5.25
CA ASP A 54 1.74 -16.91 6.14
C ASP A 54 2.74 -15.78 5.86
N GLU A 55 2.78 -14.79 6.74
CA GLU A 55 3.65 -13.62 6.63
C GLU A 55 5.15 -13.98 6.61
N SER A 56 5.55 -15.18 7.08
CA SER A 56 6.94 -15.63 7.07
C SER A 56 7.42 -16.09 5.69
N ASN A 57 6.50 -16.47 4.78
CA ASN A 57 6.83 -16.97 3.45
C ASN A 57 5.81 -16.61 2.35
N PRO A 58 5.48 -15.32 2.12
CA PRO A 58 4.50 -14.93 1.11
C PRO A 58 4.88 -15.37 -0.30
N ILE A 59 3.93 -15.96 -1.03
CA ILE A 59 4.16 -16.47 -2.39
C ILE A 59 4.56 -15.37 -3.38
N ALA A 60 4.03 -14.15 -3.21
CA ALA A 60 4.40 -13.01 -4.06
C ALA A 60 5.87 -12.61 -3.90
N VAL A 61 6.38 -12.67 -2.65
CA VAL A 61 7.78 -12.35 -2.34
C VAL A 61 8.70 -13.46 -2.82
N GLU A 62 8.36 -14.73 -2.58
CA GLU A 62 9.13 -15.89 -3.04
C GLU A 62 9.30 -15.89 -4.58
N LYS A 63 8.24 -15.51 -5.32
CA LYS A 63 8.27 -15.42 -6.78
C LYS A 63 8.87 -14.12 -7.31
N GLY A 64 9.08 -13.11 -6.46
CA GLY A 64 9.56 -11.79 -6.84
C GLY A 64 8.54 -10.91 -7.57
N GLN A 65 7.24 -11.23 -7.49
CA GLN A 65 6.18 -10.42 -8.10
C GLN A 65 4.81 -10.70 -7.47
N CYS A 66 4.04 -9.64 -7.21
CA CYS A 66 2.62 -9.71 -6.86
C CYS A 66 1.72 -10.11 -8.06
N SER A 67 0.47 -10.49 -7.77
CA SER A 67 -0.48 -11.00 -8.77
C SER A 67 -1.40 -9.96 -9.42
N ASN A 68 -1.26 -8.68 -9.05
CA ASN A 68 -2.11 -7.56 -9.49
C ASN A 68 -3.59 -7.79 -9.19
N HIS A 69 -3.88 -8.37 -8.02
CA HIS A 69 -5.23 -8.79 -7.67
C HIS A 69 -5.90 -7.84 -6.68
N THR A 70 -6.99 -7.22 -7.13
CA THR A 70 -7.96 -6.49 -6.31
C THR A 70 -9.36 -7.02 -6.59
N GLN A 71 -10.21 -7.08 -5.56
CA GLN A 71 -11.62 -7.46 -5.70
C GLN A 71 -12.40 -6.99 -4.47
N THR A 72 -13.72 -7.11 -4.55
CA THR A 72 -14.59 -7.07 -3.37
C THR A 72 -14.52 -8.40 -2.61
N CYS A 73 -14.89 -8.36 -1.33
CA CYS A 73 -15.00 -9.51 -0.44
C CYS A 73 -13.64 -10.14 -0.03
N TYR A 74 -13.73 -11.11 0.88
CA TYR A 74 -12.63 -11.84 1.50
C TYR A 74 -11.70 -10.97 2.36
N ASN A 75 -10.44 -11.39 2.49
CA ASN A 75 -9.43 -10.74 3.32
C ASN A 75 -8.51 -9.91 2.44
N HIS A 76 -8.38 -8.65 2.77
CA HIS A 76 -7.67 -7.67 1.96
C HIS A 76 -6.28 -7.39 2.55
N CYS A 77 -5.36 -6.90 1.73
CA CYS A 77 -4.05 -6.43 2.16
C CYS A 77 -3.62 -5.22 1.33
N GLY A 78 -2.54 -4.55 1.74
CA GLY A 78 -1.92 -3.45 1.00
C GLY A 78 -0.50 -3.82 0.60
N SER A 79 -0.33 -4.47 -0.55
CA SER A 79 0.98 -4.88 -1.06
C SER A 79 1.31 -4.13 -2.33
N LEU A 80 2.39 -3.35 -2.32
CA LEU A 80 2.90 -2.62 -3.47
C LEU A 80 4.37 -3.03 -3.65
N HIS A 81 4.78 -3.37 -4.87
CA HIS A 81 6.10 -3.92 -5.15
C HIS A 81 6.84 -3.06 -6.19
N LYS A 82 8.15 -2.90 -6.00
CA LYS A 82 9.06 -2.25 -6.95
C LYS A 82 10.40 -2.98 -6.98
N GLN A 83 10.93 -3.17 -8.17
CA GLN A 83 12.31 -3.60 -8.40
C GLN A 83 13.21 -2.37 -8.60
N PHE A 84 14.37 -2.38 -7.94
CA PHE A 84 15.42 -1.39 -8.12
C PHE A 84 16.70 -2.06 -8.61
N VAL A 85 17.42 -1.39 -9.49
CA VAL A 85 18.81 -1.73 -9.85
C VAL A 85 19.69 -0.71 -9.14
N ILE A 86 20.60 -1.17 -8.30
CA ILE A 86 21.43 -0.31 -7.43
C ILE A 86 22.90 -0.56 -7.75
N ALA A 87 23.62 0.47 -8.17
CA ALA A 87 25.05 0.40 -8.45
C ALA A 87 25.89 0.36 -7.14
N PRO A 88 27.16 -0.06 -7.19
CA PRO A 88 28.04 0.00 -6.03
C PRO A 88 28.14 1.41 -5.44
N GLY A 89 27.72 1.58 -4.18
CA GLY A 89 27.71 2.86 -3.47
C GLY A 89 26.46 3.73 -3.70
N GLU A 90 25.52 3.29 -4.53
CA GLU A 90 24.22 3.95 -4.70
C GLU A 90 23.26 3.56 -3.57
N GLU A 91 22.37 4.49 -3.22
CA GLU A 91 21.28 4.27 -2.28
C GLU A 91 19.96 4.73 -2.90
N VAL A 92 18.86 4.07 -2.52
CA VAL A 92 17.51 4.44 -2.94
C VAL A 92 16.67 4.66 -1.70
N ARG A 93 15.95 5.78 -1.67
CA ARG A 93 15.01 6.13 -0.61
C ARG A 93 13.61 6.32 -1.20
N PHE A 94 12.62 5.77 -0.51
CA PHE A 94 11.21 5.86 -0.85
C PHE A 94 10.37 5.70 0.42
N ALA A 95 9.05 5.88 0.31
CA ALA A 95 8.14 5.69 1.42
C ALA A 95 6.87 4.93 0.98
N TYR A 96 6.32 4.19 1.93
CA TYR A 96 4.91 3.79 1.90
C TYR A 96 4.12 4.68 2.86
N VAL A 97 2.84 4.87 2.56
CA VAL A 97 1.91 5.65 3.37
C VAL A 97 0.67 4.81 3.64
N LEU A 98 0.44 4.47 4.90
CA LEU A 98 -0.81 3.88 5.38
C LEU A 98 -1.67 5.00 5.97
N GLY A 99 -2.95 5.07 5.58
CA GLY A 99 -3.83 6.11 6.11
C GLY A 99 -5.31 5.89 5.84
N ILE A 100 -6.07 6.94 6.09
CA ILE A 100 -7.55 6.97 6.08
C ILE A 100 -8.04 8.09 5.17
N GLY A 101 -9.18 7.86 4.53
CA GLY A 101 -9.94 8.78 3.70
C GLY A 101 -9.60 8.76 2.23
N LYS A 102 -10.65 8.81 1.40
CA LYS A 102 -10.56 8.94 -0.06
C LYS A 102 -9.70 10.14 -0.46
N GLY A 103 -8.92 9.97 -1.52
CA GLY A 103 -8.06 11.01 -2.09
C GLY A 103 -6.81 11.35 -1.28
N ASN A 104 -6.74 11.00 0.02
CA ASN A 104 -5.55 11.25 0.83
C ASN A 104 -4.35 10.42 0.38
N GLY A 105 -4.57 9.18 -0.08
CA GLY A 105 -3.50 8.32 -0.58
C GLY A 105 -2.76 8.94 -1.76
N GLU A 106 -3.50 9.44 -2.75
CA GLU A 106 -2.95 10.14 -3.91
C GLU A 106 -2.21 11.42 -3.49
N ARG A 107 -2.84 12.24 -2.64
CA ARG A 107 -2.25 13.49 -2.16
C ARG A 107 -0.95 13.27 -1.40
N LEU A 108 -0.91 12.33 -0.46
CA LEU A 108 0.26 12.09 0.38
C LEU A 108 1.38 11.36 -0.35
N ARG A 109 1.08 10.44 -1.27
CA ARG A 109 2.14 9.83 -2.08
C ARG A 109 2.84 10.88 -2.96
N GLN A 110 2.09 11.81 -3.55
CA GLN A 110 2.67 12.91 -4.34
C GLN A 110 3.47 13.85 -3.45
N LYS A 111 2.94 14.22 -2.28
CA LYS A 111 3.66 15.06 -1.31
C LYS A 111 5.02 14.45 -0.92
N TYR A 112 5.03 13.17 -0.55
CA TYR A 112 6.22 12.49 -0.04
C TYR A 112 7.12 11.89 -1.13
N GLN A 113 6.83 12.16 -2.42
CA GLN A 113 7.84 11.99 -3.47
C GLN A 113 9.02 12.94 -3.26
N ASP A 114 8.75 14.13 -2.71
CA ASP A 114 9.80 14.95 -2.10
C ASP A 114 10.11 14.42 -0.69
N LEU A 115 11.28 13.79 -0.55
CA LEU A 115 11.68 13.18 0.71
C LEU A 115 12.04 14.20 1.79
N THR A 116 12.27 15.46 1.42
CA THR A 116 12.48 16.55 2.40
C THR A 116 11.20 16.82 3.21
N GLU A 117 10.02 16.54 2.64
CA GLU A 117 8.75 16.60 3.38
C GLU A 117 8.62 15.48 4.43
N VAL A 118 9.25 14.32 4.18
CA VAL A 118 9.33 13.23 5.17
C VAL A 118 10.27 13.64 6.30
N ASP A 119 11.42 14.22 5.97
CA ASP A 119 12.39 14.72 6.96
C ASP A 119 11.77 15.82 7.83
N ALA A 120 11.10 16.80 7.21
CA ALA A 120 10.40 17.88 7.91
C ALA A 120 9.29 17.34 8.82
N ALA A 121 8.53 16.34 8.37
CA ALA A 121 7.50 15.70 9.19
C ALA A 121 8.11 14.98 10.41
N PHE A 122 9.25 14.30 10.23
CA PHE A 122 9.95 13.64 11.32
C PHE A 122 10.53 14.63 12.33
N ASP A 123 11.12 15.74 11.87
CA ASP A 123 11.67 16.77 12.74
C ASP A 123 10.59 17.51 13.52
N ALA A 124 9.41 17.72 12.93
CA ALA A 124 8.25 18.26 13.66
C ALA A 124 7.84 17.37 14.84
N ILE A 125 7.88 16.03 14.69
CA ILE A 125 7.60 15.10 15.79
C ILE A 125 8.65 15.20 16.91
N LYS A 126 9.94 15.37 16.57
CA LYS A 126 10.99 15.55 17.60
C LYS A 126 10.84 16.83 18.41
N ALA A 127 10.21 17.85 17.84
CA ALA A 127 10.01 19.15 18.49
C ALA A 127 8.81 19.15 19.47
N HIS A 128 8.00 18.10 19.49
CA HIS A 128 6.86 17.91 20.39
C HIS A 128 7.22 17.03 21.59
#